data_AF-A0A7Y3WRP0-F1
#
_entry.id   AF-A0A7Y3WRP0-F1
#
_cell.length_a   1.000
_cell.length_b   1.000
_cell.length_c   1.000
_cell.angle_alpha   90.00
_cell.angle_beta   90.00
_cell.angle_gamma   90.00
#
_symmetry.space_group_name_H-M   'P 1'
#
loop_
_entity.id
_entity.type
_entity.pdbx_description
1 polymer ?
#
loop_
_entity_poly.entity_id
_entity_poly.type
_entity_poly.pdbx_seq_one_letter_code
_entity_poly.pdbx_strand_id
1 'polypeptide(L)'
;MYAFLQTGFSEELFFRGFLSKRLIDKYGFKIGNIIQSLIFGLMHGLFFISLAGVLGTIIIIAITGTVGWFMGWFDEKQSDGSILSSWLLHGCTNTLAAILNSI
;
A
#
# COMPACT_ATOMS: atom_id res chain seq x y z
N MET A 1 9.92 14.58 -6.71
CA MET A 1 10.64 13.58 -7.52
C MET A 1 11.19 12.43 -6.68
N TYR A 2 12.00 12.69 -5.65
CA TYR A 2 12.61 11.65 -4.78
C TYR A 2 11.56 10.75 -4.09
N ALA A 3 10.51 11.32 -3.48
CA ALA A 3 9.43 10.56 -2.84
C ALA A 3 8.47 9.82 -3.81
N PHE A 4 8.49 10.15 -5.10
CA PHE A 4 7.63 9.50 -6.10
C PHE A 4 8.29 8.23 -6.65
N LEU A 5 9.58 8.33 -6.97
CA LEU A 5 10.37 7.24 -7.52
C LEU A 5 10.96 6.32 -6.44
N GLN A 6 11.25 6.81 -5.24
CA GLN A 6 11.95 5.99 -4.25
C GLN A 6 11.01 5.34 -3.22
N THR A 7 10.06 6.09 -2.62
CA THR A 7 9.16 5.51 -1.60
C THR A 7 8.02 4.71 -2.23
N GLY A 8 7.22 5.32 -3.11
CA GLY A 8 6.08 4.62 -3.73
C GLY A 8 6.49 3.37 -4.50
N PHE A 9 7.55 3.45 -5.32
CA PHE A 9 8.03 2.28 -6.07
C PHE A 9 8.58 1.18 -5.16
N SER A 10 9.39 1.51 -4.15
CA SER A 10 9.96 0.50 -3.25
C SER A 10 8.88 -0.19 -2.41
N GLU A 11 7.86 0.55 -1.99
CA GLU A 11 6.71 -0.02 -1.29
C GLU A 11 5.92 -0.97 -2.20
N GLU A 12 5.60 -0.57 -3.44
CA GLU A 12 4.90 -1.47 -4.36
C GLU A 12 5.74 -2.71 -4.71
N LEU A 13 7.04 -2.55 -4.93
CA LEU A 13 7.93 -3.68 -5.19
C LEU A 13 7.96 -4.67 -4.02
N PHE A 14 8.06 -4.19 -2.78
CA PHE A 14 8.09 -5.06 -1.61
C PHE A 14 6.72 -5.68 -1.32
N PHE A 15 5.66 -4.88 -1.23
CA PHE A 15 4.35 -5.38 -0.81
C PHE A 15 3.63 -6.16 -1.90
N ARG A 16 3.64 -5.66 -3.15
CA ARG A 16 2.86 -6.24 -4.25
C ARG A 16 3.74 -7.15 -5.11
N GLY A 17 4.97 -6.73 -5.41
CA GLY A 17 5.91 -7.49 -6.23
C GLY A 17 6.52 -8.71 -5.53
N PHE A 18 6.63 -8.70 -4.20
CA PHE A 18 7.30 -9.76 -3.45
C PHE A 18 6.41 -10.41 -2.39
N LEU A 19 5.94 -9.64 -1.39
CA LEU A 19 5.23 -10.18 -0.24
C LEU A 19 3.89 -10.79 -0.64
N SER A 20 3.09 -10.05 -1.41
CA SER A 20 1.81 -10.52 -1.95
C SER A 20 1.99 -11.80 -2.76
N LYS A 21 2.90 -11.82 -3.74
CA LYS A 21 3.18 -13.00 -4.58
C LYS A 21 3.50 -14.24 -3.75
N ARG A 22 4.40 -14.12 -2.77
CA ARG A 22 4.77 -15.25 -1.89
C ARG A 22 3.61 -15.74 -1.03
N LEU A 23 2.80 -14.83 -0.51
CA LEU A 23 1.65 -15.21 0.31
C LEU A 23 0.52 -15.81 -0.52
N ILE A 24 0.31 -15.30 -1.74
CA ILE A 24 -0.68 -15.82 -2.68
C ILE A 24 -0.28 -17.21 -3.19
N ASP A 25 0.99 -17.41 -3.54
CA ASP A 25 1.50 -18.72 -3.95
C ASP A 25 1.32 -19.77 -2.84
N LYS A 26 1.49 -19.36 -1.57
CA LYS A 26 1.41 -20.28 -0.42
C LYS A 26 -0.01 -20.52 0.10
N TYR A 27 -0.86 -19.50 0.13
CA TYR A 27 -2.16 -19.53 0.82
C TYR A 27 -3.36 -19.15 -0.08
N GLY A 28 -3.11 -18.86 -1.34
CA GLY A 28 -4.11 -18.40 -2.30
C GLY A 28 -4.41 -16.90 -2.22
N PHE A 29 -5.04 -16.37 -3.27
CA PHE A 29 -5.28 -14.93 -3.46
C PHE A 29 -5.95 -14.26 -2.26
N LYS A 30 -7.05 -14.82 -1.75
CA LYS A 30 -7.84 -14.19 -0.68
C LYS A 30 -7.01 -14.00 0.60
N ILE A 31 -6.34 -15.05 1.04
CA ILE A 31 -5.56 -15.02 2.29
C ILE A 31 -4.29 -14.19 2.08
N GLY A 32 -3.59 -14.38 0.96
CA GLY A 32 -2.39 -13.62 0.67
C GLY A 32 -2.62 -12.11 0.59
N ASN A 33 -3.70 -11.69 -0.09
CA ASN A 33 -4.06 -10.28 -0.21
C ASN A 33 -4.67 -9.68 1.07
N ILE A 34 -5.10 -10.49 2.04
CA ILE A 34 -5.49 -9.98 3.37
C ILE A 34 -4.24 -9.77 4.22
N ILE A 35 -3.31 -10.72 4.21
CA ILE A 35 -2.12 -10.64 5.05
C ILE A 35 -1.21 -9.48 4.60
N GLN A 36 -0.94 -9.32 3.31
CA GLN A 36 -0.09 -8.21 2.84
C GLN A 36 -0.71 -6.85 3.18
N SER A 37 -2.03 -6.70 3.06
CA SER A 37 -2.72 -5.43 3.25
C SER A 37 -2.79 -5.05 4.73
N LEU A 38 -2.97 -6.04 5.61
CA LEU A 38 -2.82 -5.84 7.04
C LEU A 38 -1.41 -5.38 7.42
N ILE A 39 -0.36 -6.04 6.89
CA ILE A 39 1.02 -5.64 7.16
C ILE A 39 1.29 -4.22 6.63
N PHE A 40 0.79 -3.90 5.44
CA PHE A 40 0.89 -2.56 4.85
C PHE A 40 0.24 -1.50 5.74
N GLY A 41 -0.99 -1.76 6.19
CA GLY A 41 -1.72 -0.84 7.07
C GLY A 41 -1.06 -0.67 8.44
N LEU A 42 -0.60 -1.76 9.04
CA LEU A 42 0.12 -1.72 10.32
C LEU A 42 1.42 -0.92 10.24
N MET A 43 2.20 -1.10 9.16
CA MET A 43 3.42 -0.33 8.92
C MET A 43 3.12 1.18 8.88
N HIS A 44 2.06 1.58 8.19
CA HIS A 44 1.62 2.98 8.14
C HIS A 44 1.17 3.48 9.51
N GLY A 45 0.38 2.70 10.25
CA GLY A 45 -0.01 3.05 11.61
C GLY A 45 1.19 3.31 12.54
N LEU A 46 2.22 2.46 12.46
CA LEU A 46 3.43 2.61 13.27
C LEU A 46 4.19 3.91 12.97
N PHE A 47 4.21 4.37 11.72
CA PHE A 47 4.86 5.64 11.36
C PHE A 47 4.15 6.87 11.92
N PHE A 48 2.82 6.80 12.12
CA PHE A 48 2.03 7.95 12.53
C PHE A 48 1.53 7.89 13.98
N ILE A 49 1.85 6.83 14.73
CA ILE A 49 1.28 6.63 16.08
C ILE A 49 1.59 7.75 17.06
N SER A 50 2.80 8.32 17.00
CA SER A 50 3.22 9.44 17.86
C SER A 50 2.52 10.76 17.52
N LEU A 51 2.02 10.90 16.29
CA LEU A 51 1.38 12.14 15.80
C LEU A 51 -0.16 12.05 15.86
N ALA A 52 -0.73 10.89 15.53
CA ALA A 52 -2.17 10.71 15.33
C ALA A 52 -2.91 10.23 16.59
N GLY A 53 -2.19 9.81 17.64
CA GLY A 53 -2.77 9.17 18.81
C GLY A 53 -3.46 7.83 18.49
N VAL A 54 -4.05 7.18 19.50
CA VAL A 54 -4.60 5.82 19.34
C VAL A 54 -5.70 5.77 18.28
N LEU A 55 -6.70 6.64 18.36
CA LEU A 55 -7.84 6.63 17.44
C LEU A 55 -7.41 6.98 16.01
N GLY A 56 -6.56 8.00 15.83
CA GLY A 56 -6.04 8.36 14.51
C GLY A 56 -5.19 7.25 13.90
N THR A 57 -4.41 6.54 14.70
CA THR A 57 -3.63 5.37 14.24
C THR A 57 -4.53 4.25 13.73
N ILE A 58 -5.62 3.94 14.45
CA ILE A 58 -6.58 2.92 14.01
C ILE A 58 -7.20 3.31 12.66
N ILE A 59 -7.55 4.60 12.49
CA ILE A 59 -8.09 5.12 11.23
C ILE A 59 -7.07 4.99 10.10
N ILE A 60 -5.81 5.37 10.35
CA ILE A 60 -4.73 5.24 9.36
C ILE A 60 -4.54 3.79 8.94
N ILE A 61 -4.46 2.85 9.90
CA ILE A 61 -4.33 1.42 9.61
C ILE A 61 -5.50 0.93 8.75
N ALA A 62 -6.73 1.29 9.11
CA ALA A 62 -7.92 0.86 8.39
C ALA A 62 -7.94 1.39 6.94
N ILE A 63 -7.66 2.68 6.75
CA ILE A 63 -7.65 3.31 5.42
C ILE A 63 -6.53 2.74 4.56
N THR A 64 -5.29 2.79 5.04
CA THR A 64 -4.12 2.35 4.27
C THR A 64 -4.15 0.85 3.99
N GLY A 65 -4.60 0.03 4.95
CA GLY A 65 -4.82 -1.40 4.73
C GLY A 65 -5.89 -1.68 3.66
N THR A 66 -7.01 -0.95 3.70
CA THR A 66 -8.07 -1.08 2.67
C THR A 66 -7.55 -0.70 1.29
N VAL A 67 -6.80 0.40 1.18
CA VAL A 67 -6.14 0.81 -0.08
C VAL A 67 -5.15 -0.26 -0.55
N GLY A 68 -4.34 -0.80 0.36
CA GLY A 68 -3.40 -1.89 0.05
C GLY A 68 -4.10 -3.14 -0.49
N TRP A 69 -5.26 -3.50 0.08
CA TRP A 69 -6.08 -4.62 -0.40
C TRP A 69 -6.60 -4.38 -1.81
N PHE A 70 -7.13 -3.18 -2.10
CA PHE A 70 -7.60 -2.83 -3.45
C PHE A 70 -6.46 -2.82 -4.47
N MET A 71 -5.31 -2.26 -4.12
CA MET A 71 -4.12 -2.27 -4.99
C MET A 71 -3.69 -3.69 -5.33
N GLY A 72 -3.58 -4.58 -4.33
CA GLY A 72 -3.25 -5.98 -4.59
C GLY A 72 -4.32 -6.72 -5.40
N TRP A 73 -5.60 -6.36 -5.23
CA TRP A 73 -6.66 -6.90 -6.09
C TRP A 73 -6.53 -6.41 -7.54
N PHE A 74 -6.30 -5.11 -7.78
CA PHE A 74 -6.10 -4.58 -9.12
C PHE A 74 -4.91 -5.23 -9.81
N ASP A 75 -3.77 -5.31 -9.12
CA ASP A 75 -2.57 -5.91 -9.69
C ASP A 75 -2.82 -7.36 -10.11
N GLU A 76 -3.42 -8.20 -9.24
CA GLU A 76 -3.63 -9.62 -9.51
C GLU A 76 -4.82 -9.95 -10.42
N LYS A 77 -5.88 -9.13 -10.41
CA LYS A 77 -7.14 -9.45 -11.11
C LYS A 77 -7.38 -8.61 -12.34
N GLN A 78 -6.77 -7.43 -12.42
CA GLN A 78 -7.02 -6.48 -13.51
C GLN A 78 -5.77 -6.21 -14.35
N SER A 79 -4.58 -6.50 -13.83
CA SER A 79 -3.29 -6.16 -14.45
C SER A 79 -2.37 -7.37 -14.64
N ASP A 80 -2.91 -8.59 -14.64
CA ASP A 80 -2.16 -9.85 -14.85
C ASP A 80 -0.94 -10.00 -13.93
N GLY A 81 -1.06 -9.51 -12.70
CA GLY A 81 -0.02 -9.55 -11.68
C GLY A 81 1.01 -8.42 -11.76
N SER A 82 0.86 -7.47 -12.69
CA SER A 82 1.74 -6.31 -12.84
C SER A 82 1.51 -5.27 -11.75
N ILE A 83 2.61 -4.78 -11.14
CA ILE A 83 2.59 -3.71 -10.13
C ILE A 83 2.50 -2.29 -10.74
N LEU A 84 2.46 -2.17 -12.08
CA LEU A 84 2.47 -0.86 -12.72
C LEU A 84 1.22 -0.04 -12.35
N SER A 85 0.07 -0.71 -12.21
CA SER A 85 -1.20 -0.07 -11.87
C SER A 85 -1.19 0.50 -10.45
N SER A 86 -0.82 -0.31 -9.46
CA SER A 86 -0.67 0.13 -8.08
C SER A 86 0.41 1.20 -7.92
N TRP A 87 1.55 1.07 -8.62
CA TRP A 87 2.62 2.09 -8.57
C TRP A 87 2.20 3.43 -9.12
N LEU A 88 1.49 3.47 -10.26
CA LEU A 88 0.96 4.71 -10.81
C LEU A 88 -0.08 5.33 -9.87
N LEU A 89 -0.98 4.54 -9.29
CA LEU A 89 -1.99 5.02 -8.34
C LEU A 89 -1.35 5.59 -7.07
N HIS A 90 -0.35 4.90 -6.52
CA HIS A 90 0.39 5.32 -5.34
C HIS A 90 1.22 6.57 -5.63
N GLY A 91 1.94 6.61 -6.77
CA GLY A 91 2.66 7.79 -7.20
C GLY A 91 1.73 9.02 -7.31
N CYS A 92 0.61 8.88 -8.01
CA CYS A 92 -0.36 9.97 -8.18
C CYS A 92 -0.90 10.50 -6.85
N THR A 93 -1.26 9.62 -5.92
CA THR A 93 -1.74 10.03 -4.60
C THR A 93 -0.67 10.74 -3.78
N ASN A 94 0.58 10.29 -3.83
CA ASN A 94 1.71 10.97 -3.18
C ASN A 94 1.98 12.36 -3.78
N THR A 95 1.90 12.50 -5.10
CA THR A 95 2.05 13.82 -5.75
C THR A 95 0.92 14.77 -5.37
N LEU A 96 -0.33 14.29 -5.37
CA LEU A 96 -1.48 15.10 -4.96
C LEU A 96 -1.36 15.54 -3.50
N ALA A 97 -0.96 14.64 -2.60
CA ALA A 97 -0.72 14.97 -1.20
C ALA A 97 0.41 16.00 -1.05
N ALA A 98 1.50 15.87 -1.81
CA ALA A 98 2.59 16.84 -1.78
C ALA A 98 2.15 18.24 -2.24
N ILE A 99 1.32 18.32 -3.29
CA ILE A 99 0.76 19.58 -3.78
C ILE A 99 -0.16 20.20 -2.73
N LEU A 100 -1.09 19.44 -2.16
CA LEU A 100 -2.05 19.92 -1.17
C LEU A 100 -1.38 20.40 0.13
N ASN A 101 -0.28 19.77 0.55
CA ASN A 101 0.48 20.19 1.73
C ASN A 101 1.45 21.35 1.45
N SER A 102 1.59 21.77 0.19
CA SER A 102 2.48 22.88 -0.22
C SER A 102 1.75 24.21 -0.43
N ILE A 103 0.43 24.23 -0.23
CA ILE A 103 -0.47 25.40 -0.29
C ILE A 103 -0.88 25.75 1.14
#